data_AF-A0A534V4H0-F1
#
_entry.id   AF-A0A534V4H0-F1
#
_cell.length_a   1.000
_cell.length_b   1.000
_cell.length_c   1.000
_cell.angle_alpha   90.00
_cell.angle_beta   90.00
_cell.angle_gamma   90.00
#
_symmetry.space_group_name_H-M   'P 1'
#
loop_
_entity.id
_entity.type
_entity.pdbx_description
1 polymer ?
#
loop_
_entity_poly.entity_id
_entity_poly.type
_entity_poly.pdbx_seq_one_letter_code
_entity_poly.pdbx_strand_id
1 'polypeptide(L)'
;MWIRPRRSSALKSTLRKTGFNRSCCHGDNDDPLDQAQEDRRMSAVGPDPAKLYHRKTPATWWLTNRSYFLFMLRELSSVFIALFLVVYLCQLYQLSKAPDAYNAFTQKLNSPGWIFFHLVALLFALYHSFTWFQSSAVVLPLRIGERLISRPIVTALHVGAWAVVSVIVLILFLALKS
;
A
#
# COMPACT_ATOMS: atom_id res chain seq x y z
N MET A 1 -0.12 -3.95 3.95
CA MET A 1 0.84 -3.38 2.98
C MET A 1 1.66 -4.51 2.34
N TRP A 2 1.31 -4.92 1.12
CA TRP A 2 1.79 -6.15 0.46
C TRP A 2 2.81 -5.86 -0.66
N ILE A 3 3.95 -5.30 -0.32
CA ILE A 3 5.11 -5.35 -1.20
C ILE A 3 5.90 -6.59 -0.78
N ARG A 4 5.68 -7.73 -1.46
CA ARG A 4 6.63 -8.84 -1.34
C ARG A 4 7.99 -8.32 -1.80
N PRO A 5 9.08 -8.53 -1.04
CA PRO A 5 10.40 -8.23 -1.55
C PRO A 5 10.58 -9.05 -2.82
N ARG A 6 10.94 -8.37 -3.91
CA ARG A 6 11.32 -9.01 -5.17
C ARG A 6 12.53 -9.88 -4.85
N ARG A 7 12.32 -11.19 -4.71
CA ARG A 7 13.39 -12.16 -4.54
C ARG A 7 14.27 -12.00 -5.79
N SER A 8 15.45 -11.40 -5.62
CA SER A 8 16.46 -11.26 -6.67
C SER A 8 17.03 -12.64 -6.96
N SER A 9 16.25 -13.47 -7.64
CA SER A 9 16.74 -14.69 -8.25
C SER A 9 17.43 -14.32 -9.56
N ALA A 10 18.73 -14.64 -9.60
CA ALA A 10 19.63 -14.65 -10.75
C ALA A 10 20.34 -13.33 -11.10
N LEU A 11 21.62 -13.27 -10.72
CA LEU A 11 22.67 -13.12 -11.72
C LEU A 11 23.69 -14.23 -11.49
N LYS A 12 23.50 -15.35 -12.17
CA LYS A 12 24.51 -16.39 -12.30
C LYS A 12 25.72 -15.75 -12.97
N SER A 13 26.87 -15.80 -12.32
CA SER A 13 28.18 -15.50 -12.88
C SER A 13 28.56 -16.59 -13.88
N THR A 14 27.90 -16.60 -15.03
CA THR A 14 28.30 -17.40 -16.17
C THR A 14 28.33 -16.49 -17.37
N LEU A 15 29.56 -16.24 -17.86
CA LEU A 15 30.03 -15.61 -19.10
C LEU A 15 31.25 -14.76 -18.68
N ARG A 16 32.49 -15.01 -19.12
CA ARG A 16 32.91 -15.51 -20.43
C ARG A 16 34.41 -15.84 -20.34
N LYS A 17 34.79 -17.12 -20.30
CA LYS A 17 36.15 -17.54 -20.67
C LYS A 17 36.25 -17.44 -22.19
N THR A 18 36.47 -16.23 -22.70
CA THR A 18 37.00 -16.04 -24.05
C THR A 18 38.51 -16.04 -23.91
N GLY A 19 39.14 -17.10 -24.40
CA GLY A 19 40.58 -17.12 -24.61
C GLY A 19 40.97 -15.94 -25.50
N PHE A 20 41.80 -15.07 -24.95
CA PHE A 20 42.58 -14.14 -25.75
C PHE A 20 44.04 -14.56 -25.61
N ASN A 21 44.51 -15.21 -26.68
CA ASN A 21 45.88 -15.57 -26.92
C ASN A 21 46.75 -14.31 -26.83
N ARG A 22 47.56 -14.18 -25.77
CA ARG A 22 48.71 -13.27 -25.74
C ARG A 22 49.97 -14.09 -25.57
N SER A 23 50.62 -14.25 -26.71
CA SER A 23 51.97 -14.74 -26.89
C SER A 23 52.95 -13.95 -26.01
N CYS A 24 53.80 -14.71 -25.32
CA CYS A 24 55.25 -14.53 -25.23
C CYS A 24 55.77 -13.09 -25.07
N CYS A 25 55.97 -12.64 -23.84
CA CYS A 25 57.22 -12.02 -23.43
C CYS A 25 57.35 -12.04 -21.89
N HIS A 26 58.47 -12.62 -21.50
CA HIS A 26 59.13 -12.69 -20.20
C HIS A 26 59.00 -11.43 -19.32
N GLY A 27 58.74 -11.64 -18.03
CA GLY A 27 58.89 -10.60 -16.99
C GLY A 27 58.08 -10.89 -15.73
N ASP A 28 58.24 -12.09 -15.14
CA ASP A 28 57.69 -12.44 -13.83
C ASP A 28 58.48 -11.66 -12.75
N ASN A 29 58.07 -10.42 -12.50
CA ASN A 29 58.35 -9.68 -11.28
C ASN A 29 57.03 -8.98 -10.88
N ASP A 30 56.01 -9.78 -10.59
CA ASP A 30 54.81 -9.31 -9.91
C ASP A 30 55.16 -9.04 -8.44
N ASP A 31 55.68 -7.84 -8.17
CA ASP A 31 55.89 -7.38 -6.79
C ASP A 31 54.50 -7.29 -6.10
N PRO A 32 54.27 -7.99 -4.98
CA PRO A 32 52.97 -8.00 -4.29
C PRO A 32 52.50 -6.59 -3.89
N LEU A 33 53.44 -5.66 -3.75
CA LEU A 33 53.20 -4.26 -3.43
C LEU A 33 52.62 -3.47 -4.61
N ASP A 34 52.96 -3.83 -5.85
CA ASP A 34 52.48 -3.14 -7.05
C ASP A 34 51.04 -3.54 -7.39
N GLN A 35 50.70 -4.83 -7.24
CA GLN A 35 49.32 -5.30 -7.39
C GLN A 35 48.39 -4.71 -6.31
N ALA A 36 48.85 -4.61 -5.05
CA ALA A 36 48.10 -3.96 -3.98
C ALA A 36 47.90 -2.45 -4.22
N GLN A 37 48.78 -1.82 -4.99
CA GLN A 37 48.70 -0.41 -5.34
C GLN A 37 47.75 -0.17 -6.52
N GLU A 38 47.74 -1.06 -7.50
CA GLU A 38 46.80 -1.05 -8.63
C GLU A 38 45.37 -1.37 -8.17
N ASP A 39 45.19 -2.34 -7.26
CA ASP A 39 43.90 -2.65 -6.64
C ASP A 39 43.34 -1.44 -5.85
N ARG A 40 44.21 -0.73 -5.13
CA ARG A 40 43.83 0.52 -4.45
C ARG A 40 43.44 1.62 -5.44
N ARG A 41 44.15 1.76 -6.56
CA ARG A 41 43.80 2.71 -7.63
C ARG A 41 42.47 2.40 -8.28
N MET A 42 42.20 1.12 -8.59
CA MET A 42 40.91 0.70 -9.15
C MET A 42 39.74 0.88 -8.16
N SER A 43 39.98 0.69 -6.84
CA SER A 43 38.97 0.99 -5.81
C SER A 43 38.73 2.49 -5.58
N ALA A 44 39.71 3.34 -5.92
CA ALA A 44 39.63 4.79 -5.76
C ALA A 44 38.83 5.46 -6.89
N VAL A 45 38.65 4.79 -8.03
CA VAL A 45 37.72 5.21 -9.08
C VAL A 45 36.30 4.83 -8.64
N GLY A 46 35.65 5.74 -7.91
CA GLY A 46 34.22 5.63 -7.62
C GLY A 46 33.42 5.48 -8.92
N PRO A 47 32.25 4.81 -8.90
CA PRO A 47 31.45 4.59 -10.11
C PRO A 47 31.13 5.92 -10.80
N ASP A 48 31.44 6.01 -12.10
CA ASP A 48 31.23 7.20 -12.91
C ASP A 48 29.77 7.70 -12.78
N PRO A 49 29.52 8.90 -12.25
CA PRO A 49 28.15 9.41 -12.05
C PRO A 49 27.40 9.55 -13.37
N ALA A 50 28.12 9.62 -14.50
CA ALA A 50 27.57 9.70 -15.85
C ALA A 50 26.75 8.48 -16.29
N LYS A 51 26.84 7.34 -15.57
CA LYS A 51 26.14 6.09 -15.93
C LYS A 51 25.02 5.69 -14.97
N LEU A 52 24.51 6.64 -14.17
CA LEU A 52 23.32 6.42 -13.36
C LEU A 52 22.06 6.37 -14.26
N TYR A 53 21.60 5.15 -14.54
CA TYR A 53 20.36 4.94 -15.28
C TYR A 53 19.15 5.37 -14.43
N HIS A 54 18.52 6.49 -14.79
CA HIS A 54 17.28 6.93 -14.18
C HIS A 54 16.08 6.36 -14.94
N ARG A 55 15.36 5.41 -14.33
CA ARG A 55 14.16 4.82 -14.94
C ARG A 55 13.02 5.84 -14.92
N LYS A 56 12.57 6.27 -16.11
CA LYS A 56 11.35 7.09 -16.25
C LYS A 56 10.13 6.27 -15.80
N THR A 57 9.36 6.78 -14.84
CA THR A 57 8.10 6.19 -14.39
C THR A 57 6.92 6.86 -15.09
N PRO A 58 6.20 6.17 -15.99
CA PRO A 58 5.06 6.76 -16.70
C PRO A 58 3.89 7.01 -15.74
N ALA A 59 3.03 8.00 -16.00
CA ALA A 59 1.87 8.32 -15.15
C ALA A 59 0.89 7.14 -14.96
N THR A 60 0.88 6.18 -15.89
CA THR A 60 0.09 4.95 -15.84
C THR A 60 0.75 3.80 -15.07
N TRP A 61 1.85 4.07 -14.33
CA TRP A 61 2.59 3.07 -13.57
C TRP A 61 1.70 2.24 -12.63
N TRP A 62 0.67 2.86 -12.06
CA TRP A 62 -0.24 2.24 -11.10
C TRP A 62 -1.15 1.15 -11.71
N LEU A 63 -1.35 1.16 -13.03
CA LEU A 63 -2.11 0.14 -13.76
C LEU A 63 -1.28 -1.12 -14.04
N THR A 64 0.04 -1.08 -13.83
CA THR A 64 0.95 -2.17 -14.20
C THR A 64 0.78 -3.40 -13.28
N ASN A 65 0.44 -3.19 -12.01
CA ASN A 65 0.26 -4.28 -11.06
C ASN A 65 -0.98 -4.06 -10.19
N ARG A 66 -1.66 -5.16 -9.89
CA ARG A 66 -2.84 -5.18 -9.00
C ARG A 66 -2.56 -4.56 -7.62
N SER A 67 -1.35 -4.75 -7.07
CA SER A 67 -0.98 -4.14 -5.78
C SER A 67 -0.93 -2.61 -5.83
N TYR A 68 -0.46 -2.02 -6.93
CA TYR A 68 -0.42 -0.57 -7.09
C TYR A 68 -1.81 0.00 -7.34
N PHE A 69 -2.63 -0.70 -8.14
CA PHE A 69 -4.03 -0.35 -8.35
C PHE A 69 -4.84 -0.33 -7.05
N LEU A 70 -4.71 -1.37 -6.21
CA LEU A 70 -5.37 -1.43 -4.90
C LEU A 70 -4.88 -0.33 -3.95
N PHE A 71 -3.59 0.03 -4.01
CA PHE A 71 -3.07 1.18 -3.26
C PHE A 71 -3.75 2.48 -3.70
N MET A 72 -3.83 2.76 -5.00
CA MET A 72 -4.50 3.97 -5.51
C MET A 72 -6.00 3.98 -5.16
N LEU A 73 -6.68 2.83 -5.23
CA LEU A 73 -8.08 2.72 -4.81
C LEU A 73 -8.28 3.07 -3.32
N ARG A 74 -7.32 2.71 -2.47
CA ARG A 74 -7.36 3.04 -1.04
C ARG A 74 -7.18 4.54 -0.80
N GLU A 75 -6.30 5.19 -1.56
CA GLU A 75 -6.17 6.65 -1.47
C GLU A 75 -7.45 7.34 -1.99
N LEU A 76 -8.02 6.83 -3.08
CA LEU A 76 -9.28 7.32 -3.66
C LEU A 76 -10.47 7.18 -2.70
N SER A 77 -10.52 6.10 -1.91
CA SER A 77 -11.62 5.90 -0.96
C SER A 77 -11.73 7.03 0.08
N SER A 78 -10.61 7.69 0.43
CA SER A 78 -10.62 8.83 1.36
C SER A 78 -11.45 10.02 0.85
N VAL A 79 -11.39 10.28 -0.46
CA VAL A 79 -12.18 11.35 -1.12
C VAL A 79 -13.67 11.04 -1.04
N PHE A 80 -14.07 9.78 -1.31
CA PHE A 80 -15.47 9.37 -1.19
C PHE A 80 -15.99 9.48 0.24
N ILE A 81 -15.18 9.11 1.23
CA ILE A 81 -15.54 9.24 2.65
C ILE A 81 -15.66 10.72 3.04
N ALA A 82 -14.76 11.58 2.58
CA ALA A 82 -14.84 13.02 2.84
C ALA A 82 -16.11 13.63 2.24
N LEU A 83 -16.46 13.28 1.00
CA LEU A 83 -17.70 13.71 0.37
C LEU A 83 -18.94 13.24 1.14
N PHE A 84 -18.95 11.97 1.56
CA PHE A 84 -20.02 11.42 2.40
C PHE A 84 -20.15 12.19 3.72
N LEU A 85 -19.02 12.52 4.37
CA LEU A 85 -19.00 13.27 5.62
C LEU A 85 -19.57 14.69 5.44
N VAL A 86 -19.25 15.37 4.33
CA VAL A 86 -19.83 16.68 4.02
C VAL A 86 -21.35 16.59 3.91
N VAL A 87 -21.88 15.60 3.17
CA VAL A 87 -23.33 15.38 3.06
C VAL A 87 -23.96 15.10 4.43
N TYR A 88 -23.30 14.29 5.25
CA TYR A 88 -23.74 13.98 6.62
C TYR A 88 -23.76 15.22 7.52
N LEU A 89 -22.75 16.08 7.44
CA LEU A 89 -22.72 17.35 8.17
C LEU A 89 -23.83 18.30 7.70
N CYS A 90 -24.11 18.35 6.39
CA CYS A 90 -25.27 19.08 5.88
C CYS A 90 -26.59 18.52 6.43
N GLN A 91 -26.72 17.18 6.53
CA GLN A 91 -27.91 16.55 7.12
C GLN A 91 -28.08 16.93 8.60
N LEU A 92 -26.99 16.90 9.38
CA LEU A 92 -26.99 17.33 10.78
C LEU A 92 -27.34 18.82 10.93
N TYR A 93 -26.85 19.67 10.03
CA TYR A 93 -27.20 21.08 10.01
C TYR A 93 -28.68 21.32 9.71
N GLN A 94 -29.26 20.56 8.79
CA GLN A 94 -30.70 20.65 8.50
C GLN A 94 -31.55 20.16 9.67
N LEU A 95 -31.06 19.18 10.44
CA LEU A 95 -31.73 18.65 11.62
C LEU A 95 -31.84 19.69 12.75
N SER A 96 -30.89 20.63 12.86
CA SER A 96 -30.91 21.68 13.89
C SER A 96 -31.81 22.88 13.56
N LYS A 97 -32.35 22.94 12.34
CA LYS A 97 -33.16 24.07 11.85
C LYS A 97 -34.65 23.88 12.12
N ALA A 98 -35.34 23.11 11.27
CA ALA A 98 -36.79 22.94 11.33
C ALA A 98 -37.21 21.59 10.70
N PRO A 99 -38.28 20.95 11.20
CA PRO A 99 -38.76 19.67 10.67
C PRO A 99 -39.06 19.70 9.16
N ASP A 100 -39.61 20.82 8.67
CA ASP A 100 -39.94 20.99 7.25
C ASP A 100 -38.70 21.06 6.35
N ALA A 101 -37.65 21.74 6.82
CA ALA A 101 -36.38 21.83 6.11
C ALA A 101 -35.65 20.48 6.06
N TYR A 102 -35.80 19.66 7.10
CA TYR A 102 -35.29 18.29 7.14
C TYR A 102 -36.07 17.36 6.21
N ASN A 103 -37.40 17.46 6.17
CA ASN A 103 -38.23 16.67 5.24
C ASN A 103 -37.93 17.00 3.78
N ALA A 104 -37.80 18.29 3.43
CA ALA A 104 -37.43 18.70 2.08
C ALA A 104 -36.04 18.20 1.66
N PHE A 105 -35.08 18.15 2.60
CA PHE A 105 -33.76 17.59 2.34
C PHE A 105 -33.80 16.05 2.18
N THR A 106 -34.57 15.37 3.03
CA THR A 106 -34.75 13.91 2.97
C THR A 106 -35.41 13.47 1.67
N GLN A 107 -36.38 14.23 1.16
CA GLN A 107 -36.99 13.98 -0.15
C GLN A 107 -35.96 14.08 -1.30
N LYS A 108 -35.03 15.05 -1.23
CA LYS A 108 -33.93 15.16 -2.21
C LYS A 108 -32.98 13.96 -2.13
N LEU A 109 -32.65 13.51 -0.92
CA LEU A 109 -31.80 12.34 -0.69
C LEU A 109 -32.45 11.02 -1.13
N ASN A 110 -33.78 10.94 -1.17
CA ASN A 110 -34.52 9.76 -1.62
C ASN A 110 -34.51 9.58 -3.16
N SER A 111 -33.90 10.51 -3.90
CA SER A 111 -33.73 10.31 -5.34
C SER A 111 -32.79 9.12 -5.61
N PRO A 112 -33.04 8.34 -6.68
CA PRO A 112 -32.27 7.13 -6.99
C PRO A 112 -30.77 7.40 -7.18
N GLY A 113 -30.40 8.60 -7.64
CA GLY A 113 -29.01 9.01 -7.79
C GLY A 113 -28.26 9.15 -6.45
N TRP A 114 -28.90 9.75 -5.45
CA TRP A 114 -28.32 9.88 -4.11
C TRP A 114 -28.21 8.53 -3.40
N ILE A 115 -29.20 7.65 -3.57
CA ILE A 115 -29.15 6.27 -3.06
C ILE A 115 -27.96 5.52 -3.65
N PHE A 116 -27.75 5.61 -4.96
CA PHE A 116 -26.59 4.99 -5.62
C PHE A 116 -25.27 5.56 -5.09
N PHE A 117 -25.17 6.88 -4.93
CA PHE A 117 -23.99 7.53 -4.34
C PHE A 117 -23.70 7.00 -2.93
N HIS A 118 -24.71 6.89 -2.06
CA HIS A 118 -24.54 6.37 -0.71
C HIS A 118 -24.12 4.90 -0.69
N LEU A 119 -24.65 4.06 -1.60
CA LEU A 119 -24.21 2.66 -1.75
C LEU A 119 -22.75 2.56 -2.18
N VAL A 120 -22.33 3.37 -3.16
CA VAL A 120 -20.93 3.42 -3.61
C VAL A 120 -20.03 3.92 -2.49
N ALA A 121 -20.42 4.99 -1.79
CA ALA A 121 -19.69 5.52 -0.64
C ALA A 121 -19.55 4.47 0.48
N LEU A 122 -20.61 3.70 0.76
CA LEU A 122 -20.59 2.61 1.72
C LEU A 122 -19.59 1.52 1.31
N LEU A 123 -19.59 1.12 0.04
CA LEU A 123 -18.65 0.12 -0.47
C LEU A 123 -17.19 0.60 -0.33
N PHE A 124 -16.91 1.87 -0.66
CA PHE A 124 -15.59 2.46 -0.47
C PHE A 124 -15.21 2.56 1.01
N ALA A 125 -16.15 2.89 1.90
CA ALA A 125 -15.92 2.94 3.34
C ALA A 125 -15.61 1.55 3.94
N LEU A 126 -16.32 0.50 3.49
CA LEU A 126 -16.03 -0.89 3.84
C LEU A 126 -14.64 -1.29 3.38
N TYR A 127 -14.31 -0.99 2.13
CA TYR A 127 -12.97 -1.25 1.58
C TYR A 127 -11.88 -0.53 2.37
N HIS A 128 -12.07 0.77 2.66
CA HIS A 128 -11.15 1.56 3.46
C HIS A 128 -10.92 0.95 4.85
N SER A 129 -12.02 0.59 5.53
CA SER A 129 -11.96 -0.02 6.87
C SER A 129 -11.18 -1.33 6.87
N PHE A 130 -11.47 -2.23 5.91
CA PHE A 130 -10.73 -3.49 5.77
C PHE A 130 -9.23 -3.29 5.54
N THR A 131 -8.85 -2.36 4.65
CA THR A 131 -7.43 -2.07 4.37
C THR A 131 -6.72 -1.43 5.58
N TRP A 132 -7.44 -0.63 6.36
CA TRP A 132 -6.95 -0.04 7.61
C TRP A 132 -6.70 -1.12 8.66
N PHE A 133 -7.65 -2.05 8.89
CA PHE A 133 -7.46 -3.17 9.83
C PHE A 133 -6.29 -4.08 9.44
N GLN A 134 -6.12 -4.34 8.15
CA GLN A 134 -4.98 -5.13 7.67
C GLN A 134 -3.64 -4.41 7.88
N SER A 135 -3.64 -3.07 7.85
CA SER A 135 -2.44 -2.27 8.06
C SER A 135 -2.15 -2.04 9.55
N SER A 136 -3.17 -1.88 10.40
CA SER A 136 -3.02 -1.66 11.85
C SER A 136 -2.40 -2.87 12.55
N ALA A 137 -2.76 -4.09 12.14
CA ALA A 137 -2.16 -5.33 12.66
C ALA A 137 -0.65 -5.46 12.35
N VAL A 138 -0.10 -4.65 11.44
CA VAL A 138 1.34 -4.63 11.14
C VAL A 138 2.11 -3.71 12.09
N VAL A 139 1.46 -2.66 12.60
CA VAL A 139 2.11 -1.60 13.40
C VAL A 139 2.32 -2.01 14.86
N LEU A 140 1.51 -2.95 15.36
CA LEU A 140 1.67 -3.53 16.70
C LEU A 140 2.30 -4.92 16.58
N PRO A 141 3.65 -5.06 16.57
CA PRO A 141 4.28 -6.35 16.77
C PRO A 141 4.04 -6.80 18.21
N LEU A 142 2.87 -7.39 18.48
CA LEU A 142 2.55 -7.98 19.77
C LEU A 142 3.43 -9.23 19.95
N ARG A 143 4.52 -9.05 20.69
CA ARG A 143 5.36 -10.13 21.21
C ARG A 143 4.79 -10.54 22.56
N ILE A 144 4.25 -11.75 22.65
CA ILE A 144 3.92 -12.35 23.94
C ILE A 144 5.07 -13.30 24.28
N GLY A 145 5.94 -12.87 25.21
CA GLY A 145 7.18 -13.58 25.55
C GLY A 145 8.12 -13.69 24.34
N GLU A 146 8.57 -14.92 24.04
CA GLU A 146 9.46 -15.23 22.92
C GLU A 146 8.71 -15.48 21.59
N ARG A 147 7.37 -15.55 21.63
CA ARG A 147 6.55 -15.90 20.47
C ARG A 147 5.97 -14.65 19.81
N LEU A 148 6.29 -14.48 18.54
CA LEU A 148 5.62 -13.52 17.66
C LEU A 148 4.23 -14.06 17.35
N ILE A 149 3.17 -13.36 17.78
CA ILE A 149 1.81 -13.72 17.38
C ILE A 149 1.74 -13.62 15.86
N SER A 150 1.16 -14.64 15.23
CA SER A 150 1.01 -14.64 13.79
C SER A 150 0.10 -13.48 13.36
N ARG A 151 0.63 -12.63 12.48
CA ARG A 151 -0.06 -11.50 11.82
C ARG A 151 -1.49 -11.80 11.33
N PRO A 152 -1.82 -12.98 10.76
CA PRO A 152 -3.18 -13.25 10.31
C PRO A 152 -4.20 -13.36 11.44
N ILE A 153 -3.83 -13.88 12.62
CA ILE A 153 -4.76 -14.06 13.74
C ILE A 153 -5.22 -12.71 14.29
N VAL A 154 -4.28 -11.78 14.48
CA VAL A 154 -4.60 -10.42 14.96
C VAL A 154 -5.53 -9.71 13.96
N THR A 155 -5.24 -9.85 12.66
CA THR A 155 -6.09 -9.26 11.61
C THR A 155 -7.49 -9.87 11.62
N ALA A 156 -7.59 -11.20 11.74
CA ALA A 156 -8.87 -11.90 11.79
C ALA A 156 -9.71 -11.50 13.01
N LEU A 157 -9.08 -11.31 14.18
CA LEU A 157 -9.77 -10.88 15.39
C LEU A 157 -10.32 -9.46 15.27
N HIS A 158 -9.58 -8.54 14.66
CA HIS A 158 -10.07 -7.17 14.42
C HIS A 158 -11.23 -7.14 13.44
N VAL A 159 -11.12 -7.88 12.33
CA VAL A 159 -12.21 -8.01 11.35
C VAL A 159 -13.44 -8.68 11.97
N GLY A 160 -13.22 -9.72 12.79
CA GLY A 160 -14.29 -10.40 13.53
C GLY A 160 -14.98 -9.46 14.52
N ALA A 161 -14.23 -8.72 15.33
CA ALA A 161 -14.77 -7.73 16.26
C ALA A 161 -15.58 -6.65 15.52
N TRP A 162 -15.05 -6.14 14.40
CA TRP A 162 -15.75 -5.16 13.57
C TRP A 162 -17.06 -5.72 12.98
N ALA A 163 -17.07 -6.99 12.54
CA ALA A 163 -18.28 -7.64 12.04
C ALA A 163 -19.32 -7.81 13.15
N VAL A 164 -18.91 -8.20 14.36
CA VAL A 164 -19.80 -8.32 15.53
C VAL A 164 -20.42 -6.96 15.88
N VAL A 165 -19.62 -5.89 15.92
CA VAL A 165 -20.13 -4.53 16.17
C VAL A 165 -21.15 -4.12 15.10
N SER A 166 -20.89 -4.44 13.83
CA SER A 166 -21.82 -4.13 12.73
C SER A 166 -23.16 -4.86 12.89
N VAL A 167 -23.13 -6.13 13.32
CA VAL A 167 -24.34 -6.91 13.60
C VAL A 167 -25.11 -6.35 14.80
N ILE A 168 -24.42 -5.95 15.87
CA ILE A 168 -25.07 -5.33 17.04
C ILE A 168 -25.79 -4.04 16.65
N VAL A 169 -25.16 -3.19 15.85
CA VAL A 169 -25.79 -1.95 15.35
C VAL A 169 -27.01 -2.25 14.49
N LEU A 170 -26.93 -3.27 13.61
CA LEU A 170 -28.06 -3.70 12.79
C LEU A 170 -29.23 -4.18 13.66
N ILE A 171 -28.97 -5.01 14.67
CA ILE A 171 -29.99 -5.49 15.61
C ILE A 171 -30.60 -4.33 16.37
N LEU A 172 -29.80 -3.41 16.89
CA LEU A 172 -30.28 -2.23 17.61
C LEU A 172 -31.18 -1.36 16.72
N PHE A 173 -30.79 -1.13 15.47
CA PHE A 173 -31.58 -0.36 14.51
C PHE A 173 -32.91 -1.03 14.18
N LEU A 174 -32.92 -2.35 13.96
CA LEU A 174 -34.15 -3.11 13.73
C LEU A 174 -35.05 -3.09 14.96
N ALA A 175 -34.48 -3.26 16.16
CA ALA A 175 -35.22 -3.23 17.43
C ALA A 175 -35.82 -1.85 17.75
N LEU A 176 -35.17 -0.74 17.34
CA LEU A 176 -35.68 0.62 17.51
C LEU A 176 -36.77 0.98 16.49
N LYS A 177 -36.76 0.31 15.33
CA LYS A 177 -37.75 0.51 14.26
C LYS A 177 -39.02 -0.32 14.44
N SER A 178 -38.95 -1.43 15.18
CA SER A 178 -40.10 -2.21 15.65
C SER A 178 -40.84 -1.50 16.77
#